data_AF-A0A9W7AL51-F1
#
_entry.id   AF-A0A9W7AL51-F1
#
_cell.length_a   1.000
_cell.length_b   1.000
_cell.length_c   1.000
_cell.angle_alpha   90.00
_cell.angle_beta   90.00
_cell.angle_gamma   90.00
#
_symmetry.space_group_name_H-M   'P 1'
#
loop_
_entity.id
_entity.type
_entity.pdbx_description
1 polymer ?
#
loop_
_entity_poly.entity_id
_entity_poly.type
_entity_poly.pdbx_seq_one_letter_code
_entity_poly.pdbx_strand_id
1 'polypeptide(L)'
;MSSYPTSTAFLLLLLLLHAHASSSSPSATHAVIVSTSRYWFNYRHTSNALSVYHLLRSQNVPDSNIILMLADDLPENVRNIEHGKMYGERKRTNDLYENVEVDYSGRDVTVETFLQVLSGRHSPSTPDSLRLHTTKESNVVLYLTGHGGDEFLKFQDSTEVSSQDLSLVFSEMHLLDRYSKMLLIVDTCQAGTLSSSFTREKNPNLFFIGSSSKNENSYAHHTSEYLGVAVIDRYTRAFLKYFQTSYDPKTSTLANVIRETNNPQELRASISWWSGFERDVDGERVLLRWFFENNVKVVGLGGNGGGLLKGLGFGGGGGEGVGIEEINGVEFEKEEEKRKVEVEMEMEYYDIEEVRNLNLLIGIAGVFVAASVAWEVL
;
A
#
# COMPACT_ATOMS: atom_id res chain seq x y z
N MET A 1 -1.75 48.87 59.04
CA MET A 1 -0.87 47.77 58.60
C MET A 1 -1.75 46.72 57.93
N SER A 2 -1.86 46.77 56.61
CA SER A 2 -2.70 45.86 55.82
C SER A 2 -1.80 44.73 55.32
N SER A 3 -1.96 43.54 55.90
CA SER A 3 -1.26 42.31 55.56
C SER A 3 -1.70 41.80 54.18
N TYR A 4 -0.81 41.89 53.19
CA TYR A 4 -0.97 41.22 51.91
C TYR A 4 -0.93 39.70 52.10
N PRO A 5 -1.88 38.93 51.53
CA PRO A 5 -1.79 37.48 51.54
C PRO A 5 -0.66 37.03 50.60
N THR A 6 0.47 36.71 51.23
CA THR A 6 1.31 35.53 50.98
C THR A 6 1.53 35.10 49.51
N SER A 7 2.73 35.47 49.03
CA SER A 7 3.48 34.99 47.85
C SER A 7 3.36 33.48 47.53
N THR A 8 3.03 32.64 48.51
CA THR A 8 2.87 31.19 48.37
C THR A 8 1.67 30.77 47.51
N ALA A 9 0.56 31.50 47.55
CA ALA A 9 -0.62 31.18 46.74
C ALA A 9 -0.39 31.43 45.23
N PHE A 10 0.42 32.45 44.90
CA PHE A 10 0.78 32.77 43.52
C PHE A 10 1.80 31.78 42.95
N LEU A 11 2.74 31.31 43.79
CA LEU A 11 3.66 30.23 43.42
C LEU A 11 2.95 28.89 43.20
N LEU A 12 1.93 28.57 44.01
CA LEU A 12 1.10 27.37 43.83
C LEU A 12 0.27 27.43 42.55
N LEU A 13 -0.25 28.61 42.18
CA LEU A 13 -0.96 28.80 40.92
C LEU A 13 -0.02 28.67 39.70
N LEU A 14 1.19 29.22 39.78
CA LEU A 14 2.24 29.03 38.77
C LEU A 14 2.71 27.58 38.68
N LEU A 15 2.84 26.86 39.80
CA LEU A 15 3.17 25.43 39.83
C LEU A 15 2.02 24.56 39.29
N LEU A 16 0.76 24.93 39.51
CA LEU A 16 -0.41 24.25 38.92
C LEU A 16 -0.56 24.54 37.41
N LEU A 17 -0.13 25.72 36.94
CA LEU A 17 -0.01 26.06 35.53
C LEU A 17 1.18 25.36 34.85
N HIS A 18 2.28 25.12 35.56
CA HIS A 18 3.42 24.30 35.08
C HIS A 18 3.18 22.78 35.24
N ALA A 19 2.26 22.38 36.12
CA ALA A 19 1.82 20.99 36.29
C ALA A 19 0.76 20.55 35.27
N HIS A 20 0.28 21.47 34.43
CA HIS A 20 -0.15 21.11 33.07
C HIS A 20 1.10 20.90 32.19
N ALA A 21 2.06 20.15 32.74
CA ALA A 21 3.06 19.47 31.94
C ALA A 21 2.27 18.69 30.91
N SER A 22 2.50 19.06 29.66
CA SER A 22 1.97 18.45 28.46
C SER A 22 1.78 16.96 28.70
N SER A 23 0.56 16.53 29.02
CA SER A 23 0.19 15.16 28.75
C SER A 23 0.28 15.10 27.24
N SER A 24 1.40 14.63 26.72
CA SER A 24 1.51 14.32 25.30
C SER A 24 0.38 13.35 25.05
N SER A 25 -0.71 13.83 24.44
CA SER A 25 -1.75 12.95 23.92
C SER A 25 -1.00 11.86 23.16
N PRO A 26 -1.31 10.58 23.39
CA PRO A 26 -0.62 9.51 22.71
C PRO A 26 -0.63 9.82 21.20
N SER A 27 0.55 9.79 20.58
CA SER A 27 0.71 10.12 19.16
C SER A 27 -0.26 9.28 18.34
N ALA A 28 -1.21 9.94 17.69
CA ALA A 28 -2.25 9.28 16.92
C ALA A 28 -1.71 8.90 15.54
N THR A 29 -1.88 7.63 15.17
CA THR A 29 -1.62 7.17 13.81
C THR A 29 -2.68 7.71 12.86
N HIS A 30 -2.22 8.24 11.73
CA HIS A 30 -3.02 8.55 10.56
C HIS A 30 -2.46 7.80 9.36
N ALA A 31 -3.30 7.46 8.39
CA ALA A 31 -2.88 6.70 7.23
C ALA A 31 -3.46 7.24 5.93
N VAL A 32 -2.72 7.07 4.84
CA VAL A 32 -3.22 7.19 3.46
C VAL A 32 -2.87 5.90 2.73
N ILE A 33 -3.88 5.20 2.23
CA ILE A 33 -3.75 3.90 1.59
C ILE A 33 -4.27 4.04 0.16
N VAL A 34 -3.44 3.74 -0.82
CA VAL A 34 -3.76 4.00 -2.23
C VAL A 34 -3.55 2.75 -3.08
N SER A 35 -4.63 2.30 -3.70
CA SER A 35 -4.59 1.43 -4.86
C SER A 35 -4.64 2.29 -6.11
N THR A 36 -3.54 2.37 -6.85
CA THR A 36 -3.41 3.35 -7.97
C THR A 36 -3.85 2.80 -9.32
N SER A 37 -4.08 1.49 -9.40
CA SER A 37 -4.34 0.76 -10.64
C SER A 37 -5.81 0.50 -10.88
N ARG A 38 -6.17 0.33 -12.15
CA ARG A 38 -7.53 0.05 -12.60
C ARG A 38 -7.62 -1.22 -13.39
N TYR A 39 -8.84 -1.60 -13.76
CA TYR A 39 -9.20 -2.75 -14.55
C TYR A 39 -9.10 -4.07 -13.79
N TRP A 40 -9.90 -5.04 -14.24
CA TRP A 40 -10.10 -6.33 -13.59
C TRP A 40 -8.80 -7.10 -13.33
N PHE A 41 -7.85 -7.07 -14.26
CA PHE A 41 -6.58 -7.80 -14.12
C PHE A 41 -5.68 -7.25 -13.00
N ASN A 42 -5.97 -6.04 -12.51
CA ASN A 42 -5.27 -5.42 -11.38
C ASN A 42 -5.98 -5.59 -10.04
N TYR A 43 -6.89 -6.57 -9.96
CA TYR A 43 -7.66 -6.88 -8.76
C TYR A 43 -6.82 -6.90 -7.47
N ARG A 44 -5.65 -7.52 -7.54
CA ARG A 44 -4.71 -7.62 -6.41
C ARG A 44 -4.36 -6.29 -5.77
N HIS A 45 -4.22 -5.19 -6.51
CA HIS A 45 -3.81 -3.92 -5.92
C HIS A 45 -4.89 -3.35 -5.00
N THR A 46 -6.16 -3.53 -5.32
CA THR A 46 -7.25 -3.07 -4.45
C THR A 46 -7.41 -4.00 -3.27
N SER A 47 -7.30 -5.31 -3.47
CA SER A 47 -7.23 -6.29 -2.38
C SER A 47 -6.07 -6.04 -1.41
N ASN A 48 -4.89 -5.67 -1.90
CA ASN A 48 -3.74 -5.28 -1.10
C ASN A 48 -4.07 -4.07 -0.21
N ALA A 49 -4.61 -2.99 -0.80
CA ALA A 49 -4.99 -1.77 -0.08
C ALA A 49 -6.03 -2.06 1.02
N LEU A 50 -7.07 -2.83 0.69
CA LEU A 50 -8.08 -3.23 1.67
C LEU A 50 -7.51 -4.11 2.79
N SER A 51 -6.57 -5.00 2.47
CA SER A 51 -5.91 -5.84 3.48
C SER A 51 -5.08 -5.00 4.47
N VAL A 52 -4.39 -3.96 3.99
CA VAL A 52 -3.64 -3.03 4.85
C VAL A 52 -4.58 -2.11 5.64
N TYR A 53 -5.72 -1.70 5.06
CA TYR A 53 -6.78 -0.97 5.76
C TYR A 53 -7.29 -1.78 6.97
N HIS A 54 -7.64 -3.04 6.75
CA HIS A 54 -8.08 -3.95 7.81
C HIS A 54 -6.98 -4.23 8.85
N LEU A 55 -5.72 -4.29 8.44
CA LEU A 55 -4.59 -4.38 9.37
C LEU A 55 -4.57 -3.17 10.31
N LEU A 56 -4.64 -1.94 9.79
CA LEU A 56 -4.64 -0.72 10.62
C LEU A 56 -5.84 -0.68 11.57
N ARG A 57 -7.04 -1.04 11.09
CA ARG A 57 -8.23 -1.15 11.96
C ARG A 57 -8.05 -2.18 13.07
N SER A 58 -7.46 -3.34 12.76
CA SER A 58 -7.18 -4.38 13.76
C SER A 58 -6.24 -3.90 14.88
N GLN A 59 -5.47 -2.84 14.63
CA GLN A 59 -4.57 -2.20 15.58
C GLN A 59 -5.16 -0.91 16.19
N ASN A 60 -6.48 -0.73 16.10
CA ASN A 60 -7.27 0.37 16.67
C ASN A 60 -7.01 1.75 16.03
N VAL A 61 -6.51 1.81 14.79
CA VAL A 61 -6.54 3.04 14.00
C VAL A 61 -7.98 3.29 13.54
N PRO A 62 -8.62 4.40 13.92
CA PRO A 62 -10.02 4.67 13.57
C PRO A 62 -10.14 5.06 12.10
N ASP A 63 -11.29 4.78 11.49
CA ASP A 63 -11.55 5.07 10.07
C ASP A 63 -11.40 6.57 9.77
N SER A 64 -11.78 7.44 10.71
CA SER A 64 -11.57 8.90 10.62
C SER A 64 -10.11 9.35 10.46
N ASN A 65 -9.15 8.45 10.73
CA ASN A 65 -7.72 8.71 10.59
C ASN A 65 -7.12 8.03 9.35
N ILE A 66 -7.91 7.30 8.56
CA ILE A 66 -7.46 6.57 7.39
C ILE A 66 -8.13 7.17 6.15
N ILE A 67 -7.33 7.69 5.22
CA ILE A 67 -7.81 8.05 3.89
C ILE A 67 -7.56 6.86 2.95
N LEU A 68 -8.62 6.21 2.49
CA LEU A 68 -8.57 5.10 1.55
C LEU A 68 -8.92 5.56 0.13
N MET A 69 -8.00 5.33 -0.80
CA MET A 69 -8.13 5.71 -2.20
C MET A 69 -8.08 4.46 -3.10
N LEU A 70 -9.19 4.14 -3.78
CA LEU A 70 -9.29 2.99 -4.68
C LEU A 70 -9.54 3.45 -6.12
N ALA A 71 -8.54 3.32 -7.00
CA ALA A 71 -8.63 3.84 -8.37
C ALA A 71 -9.69 3.16 -9.26
N ASP A 72 -10.27 2.04 -8.82
CA ASP A 72 -11.35 1.37 -9.53
C ASP A 72 -12.32 0.71 -8.56
N ASP A 73 -13.57 0.57 -9.00
CA ASP A 73 -14.64 -0.07 -8.24
C ASP A 73 -14.78 -1.54 -8.67
N LEU A 74 -13.81 -2.33 -8.21
CA LEU A 74 -13.75 -3.75 -8.52
C LEU A 74 -14.84 -4.61 -7.86
N PRO A 75 -15.32 -4.31 -6.63
CA PRO A 75 -16.48 -4.99 -6.06
C PRO A 75 -17.70 -4.93 -6.99
N GLU A 76 -17.93 -3.80 -7.65
CA GLU A 76 -19.05 -3.58 -8.58
C GLU A 76 -18.74 -3.92 -10.05
N ASN A 77 -17.56 -4.48 -10.34
CA ASN A 77 -17.19 -4.83 -11.70
C ASN A 77 -18.10 -5.93 -12.27
N VAL A 78 -18.50 -5.82 -13.54
CA VAL A 78 -19.34 -6.84 -14.21
C VAL A 78 -18.68 -8.23 -14.32
N ARG A 79 -17.35 -8.31 -14.18
CA ARG A 79 -16.62 -9.57 -14.11
C ARG A 79 -16.59 -10.16 -12.70
N ASN A 80 -16.95 -9.38 -11.69
CA ASN A 80 -17.04 -9.86 -10.32
C ASN A 80 -18.35 -10.62 -10.13
N ILE A 81 -18.24 -11.93 -10.12
CA ILE A 81 -19.35 -12.86 -9.90
C ILE A 81 -19.87 -12.84 -8.45
N GLU A 82 -19.10 -12.29 -7.51
CA GLU A 82 -19.54 -11.98 -6.13
C GLU A 82 -19.67 -10.46 -5.97
N HIS A 83 -20.68 -9.89 -6.62
CA HIS A 83 -20.98 -8.45 -6.59
C HIS A 83 -20.93 -7.86 -5.18
N GLY A 84 -20.27 -6.72 -5.05
CA GLY A 84 -20.12 -5.99 -3.79
C GLY A 84 -19.09 -6.60 -2.82
N LYS A 85 -18.36 -7.64 -3.22
CA LYS A 85 -17.39 -8.32 -2.35
C LYS A 85 -16.00 -8.37 -2.96
N MET A 86 -14.98 -8.43 -2.11
CA MET A 86 -13.62 -8.73 -2.54
C MET A 86 -12.85 -9.59 -1.53
N TYR A 87 -11.99 -10.46 -2.05
CA TYR A 87 -11.19 -11.42 -1.28
C TYR A 87 -9.71 -11.32 -1.64
N GLY A 88 -8.83 -11.46 -0.65
CA GLY A 88 -7.36 -11.48 -0.83
C GLY A 88 -6.75 -12.88 -0.81
N GLU A 89 -7.59 -13.90 -0.65
CA GLU A 89 -7.19 -15.29 -0.51
C GLU A 89 -8.05 -16.24 -1.35
N ARG A 90 -7.45 -17.36 -1.80
CA ARG A 90 -8.13 -18.37 -2.64
C ARG A 90 -9.42 -18.92 -2.03
N LYS A 91 -9.44 -19.08 -0.70
CA LYS A 91 -10.56 -19.69 0.02
C LYS A 91 -11.76 -18.75 0.18
N ARG A 92 -11.60 -17.44 -0.12
CA ARG A 92 -12.66 -16.42 -0.06
C ARG A 92 -13.41 -16.45 1.27
N THR A 93 -12.64 -16.48 2.36
CA THR A 93 -13.18 -16.62 3.72
C THR A 93 -13.44 -15.29 4.40
N ASN A 94 -12.78 -14.22 3.94
CA ASN A 94 -12.85 -12.90 4.53
C ASN A 94 -13.15 -11.86 3.44
N ASP A 95 -14.36 -11.29 3.48
CA ASP A 95 -14.73 -10.19 2.59
C ASP A 95 -14.01 -8.91 3.02
N LEU A 96 -13.05 -8.49 2.20
CA LEU A 96 -12.24 -7.30 2.39
C LEU A 96 -13.01 -6.01 2.12
N TYR A 97 -14.14 -6.03 1.43
CA TYR A 97 -14.92 -4.82 1.12
C TYR A 97 -16.02 -4.54 2.16
N GLU A 98 -16.32 -5.51 3.02
CA GLU A 98 -17.33 -5.36 4.06
C GLU A 98 -16.90 -4.29 5.09
N ASN A 99 -17.81 -3.35 5.39
CA ASN A 99 -17.62 -2.29 6.39
C ASN A 99 -16.36 -1.43 6.17
N VAL A 100 -16.08 -1.08 4.91
CA VAL A 100 -14.97 -0.22 4.50
C VAL A 100 -15.48 1.17 4.14
N GLU A 101 -14.82 2.20 4.66
CA GLU A 101 -15.01 3.58 4.20
C GLU A 101 -14.00 3.88 3.09
N VAL A 102 -14.49 4.15 1.87
CA VAL A 102 -13.67 4.57 0.73
C VAL A 102 -13.84 6.08 0.54
N ASP A 103 -12.78 6.84 0.78
CA ASP A 103 -12.81 8.30 0.70
C ASP A 103 -12.73 8.83 -0.73
N TYR A 104 -11.86 8.21 -1.54
CA TYR A 104 -11.69 8.56 -2.94
C TYR A 104 -11.81 7.30 -3.80
N SER A 105 -12.69 7.34 -4.81
CA SER A 105 -12.96 6.18 -5.66
C SER A 105 -12.87 6.53 -7.14
N GLY A 106 -12.51 5.53 -7.96
CA GLY A 106 -12.55 5.65 -9.41
C GLY A 106 -11.72 6.83 -9.90
N ARG A 107 -12.38 7.78 -10.60
CA ARG A 107 -11.72 8.93 -11.24
C ARG A 107 -11.13 9.94 -10.26
N ASP A 108 -11.55 9.92 -8.99
CA ASP A 108 -11.06 10.88 -8.00
C ASP A 108 -9.67 10.50 -7.47
N VAL A 109 -9.20 9.28 -7.73
CA VAL A 109 -7.86 8.81 -7.36
C VAL A 109 -6.84 9.25 -8.40
N THR A 110 -6.44 10.51 -8.34
CA THR A 110 -5.43 11.11 -9.22
C THR A 110 -4.16 11.45 -8.43
N VAL A 111 -3.05 11.69 -9.15
CA VAL A 111 -1.82 12.22 -8.54
C VAL A 111 -2.08 13.54 -7.83
N GLU A 112 -2.87 14.43 -8.43
CA GLU A 112 -3.23 15.72 -7.84
C GLU A 112 -3.98 15.53 -6.52
N THR A 113 -5.03 14.70 -6.50
CA THR A 113 -5.80 14.42 -5.28
C THR A 113 -4.90 13.86 -4.18
N PHE A 114 -4.04 12.90 -4.52
CA PHE A 114 -3.11 12.29 -3.59
C PHE A 114 -2.15 13.33 -2.97
N LEU A 115 -1.53 14.16 -3.80
CA LEU A 115 -0.63 15.23 -3.33
C LEU A 115 -1.37 16.34 -2.56
N GLN A 116 -2.64 16.62 -2.89
CA GLN A 116 -3.48 17.55 -2.13
C GLN A 116 -3.78 17.03 -0.72
N VAL A 117 -4.16 15.75 -0.58
CA VAL A 117 -4.35 15.09 0.72
C VAL A 117 -3.09 15.19 1.58
N LEU A 118 -1.92 14.88 1.00
CA LEU A 118 -0.64 14.93 1.71
C LEU A 118 -0.18 16.35 2.04
N SER A 119 -0.36 17.32 1.15
CA SER A 119 0.00 18.71 1.45
C SER A 119 -1.01 19.41 2.36
N GLY A 120 -2.24 18.89 2.47
CA GLY A 120 -3.35 19.52 3.19
C GLY A 120 -3.92 20.73 2.46
N ARG A 121 -3.52 20.97 1.20
CA ARG A 121 -3.99 22.08 0.36
C ARG A 121 -5.27 21.68 -0.33
N HIS A 122 -6.37 21.80 0.40
CA HIS A 122 -7.71 21.53 -0.09
C HIS A 122 -8.47 22.82 -0.42
N SER A 123 -9.42 22.72 -1.36
CA SER A 123 -10.43 23.77 -1.54
C SER A 123 -11.21 23.97 -0.24
N PRO A 124 -11.64 25.21 0.11
CA PRO A 124 -12.54 25.44 1.23
C PRO A 124 -13.82 24.59 1.19
N SER A 125 -14.24 24.17 -0.01
CA SER A 125 -15.42 23.32 -0.23
C SER A 125 -15.18 21.82 -0.06
N THR A 126 -13.92 21.37 0.03
CA THR A 126 -13.61 19.94 0.23
C THR A 126 -14.16 19.49 1.59
N PRO A 127 -15.01 18.46 1.66
CA PRO A 127 -15.52 17.94 2.93
C PRO A 127 -14.42 17.61 3.92
N ASP A 128 -14.67 17.84 5.20
CA ASP A 128 -13.67 17.61 6.26
C ASP A 128 -13.28 16.13 6.40
N SER A 129 -14.19 15.20 6.08
CA SER A 129 -13.92 13.76 6.07
C SER A 129 -12.90 13.33 5.02
N LEU A 130 -12.73 14.11 3.95
CA LEU A 130 -11.81 13.79 2.85
C LEU A 130 -10.40 14.38 3.06
N ARG A 131 -10.12 14.92 4.24
CA ARG A 131 -8.87 15.61 4.57
C ARG A 131 -8.06 14.77 5.56
N LEU A 132 -6.74 14.73 5.35
CA LEU A 132 -5.83 14.10 6.30
C LEU A 132 -5.56 15.06 7.47
N HIS A 133 -6.09 14.79 8.66
CA HIS A 133 -5.96 15.69 9.82
C HIS A 133 -4.76 15.40 10.71
N THR A 134 -3.56 15.73 10.23
CA THR A 134 -2.31 15.48 10.97
C THR A 134 -1.71 16.73 11.61
N THR A 135 -0.93 16.49 12.67
CA THR A 135 -0.20 17.50 13.46
C THR A 135 1.25 17.05 13.67
N LYS A 136 2.07 17.87 14.33
CA LYS A 136 3.47 17.52 14.63
C LYS A 136 3.60 16.35 15.61
N GLU A 137 2.53 16.01 16.32
CA GLU A 137 2.44 14.84 17.18
C GLU A 137 1.94 13.59 16.44
N SER A 138 1.38 13.70 15.23
CA SER A 138 0.82 12.57 14.49
C SER A 138 1.91 11.67 13.89
N ASN A 139 1.76 10.34 13.98
CA ASN A 139 2.53 9.44 13.12
C ASN A 139 1.72 9.15 11.86
N VAL A 140 2.38 9.09 10.70
CA VAL A 140 1.74 8.93 9.40
C VAL A 140 2.20 7.63 8.74
N VAL A 141 1.25 6.83 8.23
CA VAL A 141 1.52 5.63 7.43
C VAL A 141 1.00 5.84 6.02
N LEU A 142 1.87 5.68 5.04
CA LEU A 142 1.52 5.71 3.63
C LEU A 142 1.73 4.31 3.07
N TYR A 143 0.69 3.75 2.47
CA TYR A 143 0.78 2.48 1.75
C TYR A 143 0.30 2.67 0.33
N LEU A 144 1.19 2.46 -0.64
CA LEU A 144 0.90 2.61 -2.06
C LEU A 144 1.10 1.28 -2.77
N THR A 145 0.15 0.90 -3.62
CA THR A 145 0.24 -0.33 -4.42
C THR A 145 -0.30 -0.11 -5.82
N GLY A 146 0.42 -0.66 -6.80
CA GLY A 146 0.09 -0.50 -8.21
C GLY A 146 1.25 -0.89 -9.12
N HIS A 147 1.23 -0.32 -10.32
CA HIS A 147 2.32 -0.45 -11.28
C HIS A 147 3.26 0.74 -11.22
N GLY A 148 4.53 0.53 -11.52
CA GLY A 148 5.57 1.55 -11.44
C GLY A 148 6.83 1.11 -12.18
N GLY A 149 7.87 1.92 -12.09
CA GLY A 149 9.13 1.71 -12.77
C GLY A 149 10.23 2.55 -12.14
N ASP A 150 11.30 2.82 -12.90
CA ASP A 150 12.44 3.60 -12.41
C ASP A 150 12.00 5.02 -12.04
N GLU A 151 11.94 5.28 -10.74
CA GLU A 151 11.59 6.54 -10.07
C GLU A 151 10.13 7.00 -10.16
N PHE A 152 9.18 6.12 -10.53
CA PHE A 152 7.77 6.49 -10.60
C PHE A 152 6.78 5.39 -10.18
N LEU A 153 5.59 5.82 -9.75
CA LEU A 153 4.41 4.99 -9.53
C LEU A 153 3.25 5.51 -10.40
N LYS A 154 2.62 4.64 -11.17
CA LYS A 154 1.55 4.96 -12.10
C LYS A 154 0.21 5.08 -11.39
N PHE A 155 -0.55 6.11 -11.73
CA PHE A 155 -1.94 6.36 -11.33
C PHE A 155 -2.85 6.28 -12.56
N GLN A 156 -4.00 5.61 -12.39
CA GLN A 156 -5.06 5.55 -13.42
C GLN A 156 -4.56 5.05 -14.78
N ASP A 157 -3.48 4.26 -14.80
CA ASP A 157 -2.83 3.74 -16.00
C ASP A 157 -2.35 4.82 -17.01
N SER A 158 -2.26 6.10 -16.62
CA SER A 158 -1.95 7.19 -17.55
C SER A 158 -1.12 8.33 -16.98
N THR A 159 -1.10 8.49 -15.66
CA THR A 159 -0.34 9.54 -14.97
C THR A 159 0.62 8.90 -13.98
N GLU A 160 1.61 9.65 -13.51
CA GLU A 160 2.68 9.12 -12.67
C GLU A 160 2.98 10.10 -11.55
N VAL A 161 3.28 9.57 -10.36
CA VAL A 161 3.93 10.31 -9.28
C VAL A 161 5.39 9.89 -9.24
N SER A 162 6.30 10.87 -9.26
CA SER A 162 7.74 10.63 -9.28
C SER A 162 8.36 10.58 -7.87
N SER A 163 9.61 10.09 -7.77
CA SER A 163 10.40 10.18 -6.55
C SER A 163 10.58 11.63 -6.09
N GLN A 164 10.69 12.57 -7.04
CA GLN A 164 10.82 14.00 -6.78
C GLN A 164 9.52 14.57 -6.19
N ASP A 165 8.36 14.23 -6.74
CA ASP A 165 7.05 14.69 -6.23
C ASP A 165 6.85 14.23 -4.77
N LEU A 166 7.17 12.95 -4.49
CA LEU A 166 7.12 12.39 -3.14
C LEU A 166 8.08 13.13 -2.19
N SER A 167 9.34 13.34 -2.58
CA SER A 167 10.30 14.07 -1.75
C SER A 167 9.82 15.48 -1.43
N LEU A 168 9.27 16.18 -2.41
CA LEU A 168 8.79 17.55 -2.26
C LEU A 168 7.57 17.64 -1.33
N VAL A 169 6.57 16.77 -1.51
CA VAL A 169 5.38 16.80 -0.65
C VAL A 169 5.70 16.39 0.78
N PHE A 170 6.59 15.43 1.00
CA PHE A 170 7.04 15.07 2.35
C PHE A 170 7.86 16.18 3.00
N SER A 171 8.67 16.89 2.21
CA SER A 171 9.39 18.07 2.69
C SER A 171 8.43 19.19 3.10
N GLU A 172 7.38 19.42 2.30
CA GLU A 172 6.31 20.35 2.66
C GLU A 172 5.59 19.93 3.95
N MET A 173 5.23 18.65 4.09
CA MET A 173 4.62 18.12 5.32
C MET A 173 5.52 18.32 6.53
N HIS A 174 6.84 18.14 6.38
CA HIS A 174 7.79 18.38 7.47
C HIS A 174 7.86 19.87 7.85
N LEU A 175 8.01 20.75 6.86
CA LEU A 175 8.09 22.20 7.08
C LEU A 175 6.82 22.79 7.71
N LEU A 176 5.67 22.15 7.45
CA LEU A 176 4.37 22.53 7.99
C LEU A 176 4.00 21.75 9.27
N ASP A 177 4.96 21.07 9.91
CA ASP A 177 4.74 20.40 11.19
C ASP A 177 3.58 19.39 11.13
N ARG A 178 3.46 18.64 10.02
CA ARG A 178 2.34 17.72 9.75
C ARG A 178 2.58 16.27 10.14
N TYR A 179 3.75 15.94 10.68
CA TYR A 179 4.01 14.61 11.24
C TYR A 179 5.18 14.63 12.24
N SER A 180 5.15 13.72 13.21
CA SER A 180 6.28 13.37 14.07
C SER A 180 7.18 12.36 13.39
N LYS A 181 6.56 11.29 12.85
CA LYS A 181 7.22 10.18 12.16
C LYS A 181 6.37 9.73 10.99
N MET A 182 7.01 9.31 9.91
CA MET A 182 6.32 8.82 8.73
C MET A 182 6.89 7.46 8.31
N LEU A 183 6.02 6.55 7.91
CA LEU A 183 6.37 5.29 7.26
C LEU A 183 5.73 5.27 5.88
N LEU A 184 6.54 5.11 4.83
CA LEU A 184 6.09 4.89 3.46
C LEU A 184 6.41 3.45 3.06
N ILE A 185 5.38 2.70 2.68
CA ILE A 185 5.49 1.36 2.11
C ILE A 185 4.95 1.40 0.68
N VAL A 186 5.73 0.91 -0.28
CA VAL A 186 5.31 0.84 -1.69
C VAL A 186 5.47 -0.56 -2.25
N ASP A 187 4.36 -1.15 -2.71
CA ASP A 187 4.32 -2.45 -3.40
C ASP A 187 4.12 -2.25 -4.91
N THR A 188 5.23 -2.24 -5.66
CA THR A 188 5.30 -2.01 -7.11
C THR A 188 6.64 -2.49 -7.70
N CYS A 189 6.72 -2.61 -9.03
CA CYS A 189 7.99 -2.79 -9.74
C CYS A 189 8.94 -1.61 -9.49
N GLN A 190 10.22 -1.92 -9.34
CA GLN A 190 11.32 -1.00 -9.01
C GLN A 190 11.04 -0.04 -7.84
N ALA A 191 10.25 -0.46 -6.86
CA ALA A 191 9.80 0.39 -5.74
C ALA A 191 10.94 1.15 -5.06
N GLY A 192 12.11 0.51 -4.87
CA GLY A 192 13.28 1.12 -4.22
C GLY A 192 13.72 2.46 -4.82
N THR A 193 13.50 2.66 -6.11
CA THR A 193 13.87 3.87 -6.85
C THR A 193 13.03 5.09 -6.46
N LEU A 194 11.84 4.91 -5.86
CA LEU A 194 11.00 6.02 -5.38
C LEU A 194 11.61 6.81 -4.24
N SER A 195 12.65 6.27 -3.59
CA SER A 195 13.43 6.97 -2.57
C SER A 195 14.65 7.71 -3.11
N SER A 196 14.90 7.70 -4.43
CA SER A 196 16.13 8.26 -5.03
C SER A 196 16.32 9.76 -4.78
N SER A 197 15.21 10.50 -4.64
CA SER A 197 15.22 11.94 -4.34
C SER A 197 15.18 12.26 -2.84
N PHE A 198 15.07 11.26 -1.96
CA PHE A 198 14.94 11.50 -0.53
C PHE A 198 16.28 11.89 0.09
N THR A 199 16.26 12.94 0.92
CA THR A 199 17.41 13.31 1.73
C THR A 199 16.97 13.50 3.17
N ARG A 200 17.88 13.29 4.14
CA ARG A 200 17.53 13.42 5.56
C ARG A 200 17.15 14.87 5.91
N GLU A 201 17.74 15.84 5.22
CA GLU A 201 17.46 17.26 5.42
C GLU A 201 16.06 17.64 4.94
N LYS A 202 15.61 17.06 3.82
CA LYS A 202 14.28 17.33 3.25
C LYS A 202 13.20 16.46 3.88
N ASN A 203 13.52 15.22 4.22
CA ASN A 203 12.58 14.18 4.62
C ASN A 203 12.97 13.51 5.95
N PRO A 204 13.17 14.27 7.04
CA PRO A 204 13.56 13.69 8.33
C PRO A 204 12.43 12.85 8.93
N ASN A 205 12.80 11.88 9.77
CA ASN A 205 11.87 10.99 10.48
C ASN A 205 10.91 10.21 9.56
N LEU A 206 11.25 10.08 8.28
CA LEU A 206 10.59 9.21 7.31
C LEU A 206 11.37 7.90 7.21
N PHE A 207 10.69 6.77 7.28
CA PHE A 207 11.23 5.47 6.92
C PHE A 207 10.50 4.97 5.67
N PHE A 208 11.24 4.43 4.71
CA PHE A 208 10.74 3.94 3.45
C PHE A 208 11.03 2.45 3.29
N ILE A 209 10.05 1.69 2.79
CA ILE A 209 10.21 0.28 2.37
C ILE A 209 9.59 0.12 0.98
N GLY A 210 10.36 -0.41 0.04
CA GLY A 210 9.94 -0.79 -1.31
C GLY A 210 9.97 -2.30 -1.51
N SER A 211 8.95 -2.86 -2.14
CA SER A 211 8.79 -4.29 -2.40
C SER A 211 9.84 -4.92 -3.32
N SER A 212 10.48 -4.12 -4.18
CA SER A 212 11.49 -4.58 -5.12
C SER A 212 12.60 -3.53 -5.32
N SER A 213 13.77 -4.00 -5.75
CA SER A 213 14.94 -3.16 -5.98
C SER A 213 15.00 -2.60 -7.40
N LYS A 214 15.94 -1.70 -7.68
CA LYS A 214 16.15 -1.17 -9.04
C LYS A 214 16.40 -2.32 -10.03
N ASN A 215 15.78 -2.23 -11.21
CA ASN A 215 15.78 -3.29 -12.25
C ASN A 215 15.09 -4.60 -11.86
N GLU A 216 14.27 -4.63 -10.80
CA GLU A 216 13.46 -5.79 -10.43
C GLU A 216 11.95 -5.48 -10.50
N ASN A 217 11.20 -6.43 -11.04
CA ASN A 217 9.74 -6.44 -10.96
C ASN A 217 9.26 -6.82 -9.54
N SER A 218 8.06 -6.38 -9.18
CA SER A 218 7.28 -7.00 -8.11
C SER A 218 6.27 -7.97 -8.73
N TYR A 219 5.87 -8.98 -7.96
CA TYR A 219 5.08 -10.08 -8.50
C TYR A 219 3.85 -10.37 -7.66
N ALA A 220 2.76 -10.70 -8.38
CA ALA A 220 1.60 -11.35 -7.80
C ALA A 220 1.98 -12.67 -7.13
N HIS A 221 1.28 -13.03 -6.05
CA HIS A 221 1.50 -14.31 -5.39
C HIS A 221 0.70 -15.44 -6.02
N HIS A 222 -0.63 -15.29 -6.08
CA HIS A 222 -1.51 -16.36 -6.48
C HIS A 222 -2.77 -15.86 -7.19
N THR A 223 -3.24 -16.70 -8.12
CA THR A 223 -4.47 -16.50 -8.88
C THR A 223 -5.65 -17.18 -8.19
N SER A 224 -6.80 -16.53 -8.25
CA SER A 224 -8.10 -17.13 -7.96
C SER A 224 -8.63 -17.79 -9.23
N GLU A 225 -8.79 -19.12 -9.21
CA GLU A 225 -9.39 -19.87 -10.33
C GLU A 225 -10.83 -19.43 -10.62
N TYR A 226 -11.51 -18.94 -9.59
CA TYR A 226 -12.88 -18.45 -9.68
C TYR A 226 -12.97 -17.08 -10.38
N LEU A 227 -12.01 -16.19 -10.13
CA LEU A 227 -11.99 -14.83 -10.70
C LEU A 227 -11.12 -14.71 -11.97
N GLY A 228 -10.25 -15.69 -12.23
CA GLY A 228 -9.30 -15.69 -13.33
C GLY A 228 -8.17 -14.65 -13.21
N VAL A 229 -7.97 -14.06 -12.03
CA VAL A 229 -6.99 -12.98 -11.79
C VAL A 229 -6.22 -13.19 -10.49
N ALA A 230 -5.03 -12.58 -10.41
CA ALA A 230 -4.27 -12.51 -9.18
C ALA A 230 -5.00 -11.67 -8.12
N VAL A 231 -5.00 -12.16 -6.87
CA VAL A 231 -5.75 -11.54 -5.77
C VAL A 231 -4.90 -10.85 -4.71
N ILE A 232 -3.59 -11.04 -4.71
CA ILE A 232 -2.67 -10.37 -3.78
C ILE A 232 -1.24 -10.37 -4.34
N ASP A 233 -0.46 -9.35 -4.02
CA ASP A 233 0.98 -9.30 -4.30
C ASP A 233 1.83 -10.00 -3.23
N ARG A 234 3.01 -10.47 -3.64
CA ARG A 234 3.90 -11.28 -2.77
C ARG A 234 4.39 -10.51 -1.56
N TYR A 235 4.81 -9.26 -1.75
CA TYR A 235 5.29 -8.43 -0.66
C TYR A 235 4.17 -8.15 0.34
N THR A 236 3.01 -7.67 -0.13
CA THR A 236 1.86 -7.42 0.74
C THR A 236 1.44 -8.67 1.52
N ARG A 237 1.41 -9.84 0.86
CA ARG A 237 1.16 -11.11 1.57
C ARG A 237 2.20 -11.40 2.66
N ALA A 238 3.49 -11.23 2.37
CA ALA A 238 4.56 -11.47 3.34
C ALA A 238 4.49 -10.49 4.51
N PHE A 239 4.18 -9.22 4.23
CA PHE A 239 3.97 -8.17 5.24
C PHE A 239 2.80 -8.50 6.17
N LEU A 240 1.64 -8.89 5.63
CA LEU A 240 0.48 -9.30 6.44
C LEU A 240 0.78 -10.57 7.26
N LYS A 241 1.49 -11.54 6.67
CA LYS A 241 1.93 -12.75 7.37
C LYS A 241 2.82 -12.42 8.57
N TYR A 242 3.76 -11.47 8.43
CA TYR A 242 4.58 -11.00 9.55
C TYR A 242 3.71 -10.51 10.72
N PHE A 243 2.67 -9.70 10.46
CA PHE A 243 1.75 -9.23 11.50
C PHE A 243 0.96 -10.36 12.18
N GLN A 244 0.70 -11.44 11.46
CA GLN A 244 -0.04 -12.58 12.00
C GLN A 244 0.83 -13.52 12.85
N THR A 245 2.10 -13.69 12.49
CA THR A 245 2.94 -14.74 13.06
C THR A 245 4.06 -14.25 13.95
N SER A 246 4.56 -13.04 13.72
CA SER A 246 5.83 -12.56 14.29
C SER A 246 5.72 -11.22 15.02
N TYR A 247 4.66 -10.44 14.78
CA TYR A 247 4.50 -9.13 15.39
C TYR A 247 4.36 -9.20 16.92
N ASP A 248 5.25 -8.51 17.61
CA ASP A 248 5.16 -8.20 19.03
C ASP A 248 5.02 -6.68 19.20
N PRO A 249 3.88 -6.20 19.74
CA PRO A 249 3.63 -4.77 19.96
C PRO A 249 4.72 -4.06 20.79
N LYS A 250 5.44 -4.79 21.63
CA LYS A 250 6.46 -4.20 22.52
C LYS A 250 7.83 -4.08 21.88
N THR A 251 8.18 -5.00 20.98
CA THR A 251 9.57 -5.21 20.56
C THR A 251 9.78 -5.16 19.06
N SER A 252 8.74 -5.35 18.23
CA SER A 252 8.89 -5.35 16.78
C SER A 252 9.35 -4.01 16.23
N THR A 253 10.39 -4.06 15.40
CA THR A 253 10.99 -2.92 14.69
C THR A 253 10.88 -3.08 13.17
N LEU A 254 11.05 -1.99 12.42
CA LEU A 254 11.02 -2.05 10.95
C LEU A 254 12.13 -2.96 10.41
N ALA A 255 13.28 -3.05 11.08
CA ALA A 255 14.32 -4.02 10.74
C ALA A 255 13.82 -5.47 10.82
N ASN A 256 12.91 -5.79 11.75
CA ASN A 256 12.31 -7.12 11.83
C ASN A 256 11.42 -7.42 10.62
N VAL A 257 10.58 -6.45 10.22
CA VAL A 257 9.78 -6.57 8.99
C VAL A 257 10.68 -6.79 7.78
N ILE A 258 11.71 -5.95 7.60
CA ILE A 258 12.64 -6.09 6.46
C ILE A 258 13.28 -7.47 6.46
N ARG A 259 13.84 -7.91 7.59
CA ARG A 259 14.55 -9.19 7.68
C ARG A 259 13.64 -10.39 7.44
N GLU A 260 12.42 -10.38 7.96
CA GLU A 260 11.50 -11.51 7.86
C GLU A 260 10.73 -11.56 6.55
N THR A 261 10.48 -10.41 5.92
CA THR A 261 9.79 -10.36 4.62
C THR A 261 10.75 -10.45 3.44
N ASN A 262 12.04 -10.11 3.60
CA ASN A 262 13.05 -10.17 2.52
C ASN A 262 13.52 -11.61 2.25
N ASN A 263 12.60 -12.43 1.74
CA ASN A 263 12.87 -13.79 1.30
C ASN A 263 12.75 -13.87 -0.23
N PRO A 264 13.88 -13.93 -0.98
CA PRO A 264 13.86 -13.97 -2.44
C PRO A 264 13.07 -15.14 -3.04
N GLN A 265 12.93 -16.26 -2.32
CA GLN A 265 12.12 -17.39 -2.78
C GLN A 265 10.63 -17.10 -2.68
N GLU A 266 10.21 -16.40 -1.63
CA GLU A 266 8.80 -16.01 -1.44
C GLU A 266 8.45 -14.79 -2.31
N LEU A 267 9.31 -13.78 -2.37
CA LEU A 267 9.05 -12.51 -3.06
C LEU A 267 9.36 -12.54 -4.56
N ARG A 268 10.39 -13.30 -4.97
CA ARG A 268 11.01 -13.19 -6.31
C ARG A 268 11.55 -11.79 -6.63
N ALA A 269 11.78 -11.00 -5.59
CA ALA A 269 12.33 -9.65 -5.62
C ALA A 269 13.07 -9.39 -4.31
N SER A 270 13.88 -8.33 -4.29
CA SER A 270 14.67 -7.90 -3.16
C SER A 270 14.09 -6.61 -2.57
N ILE A 271 13.79 -6.60 -1.28
CA ILE A 271 13.28 -5.39 -0.61
C ILE A 271 14.35 -4.31 -0.58
N SER A 272 13.95 -3.06 -0.83
CA SER A 272 14.77 -1.87 -0.64
C SER A 272 14.23 -1.02 0.52
N TRP A 273 15.10 -0.30 1.23
CA TRP A 273 14.68 0.63 2.28
C TRP A 273 15.54 1.88 2.33
N TRP A 274 15.01 2.94 2.93
CA TRP A 274 15.71 4.19 3.19
C TRP A 274 15.23 4.79 4.52
N SER A 275 16.12 5.50 5.22
CA SER A 275 15.79 6.10 6.52
C SER A 275 16.30 7.53 6.68
N GLY A 276 15.34 8.43 6.95
CA GLY A 276 15.52 9.80 7.39
C GLY A 276 15.63 9.96 8.91
N PHE A 277 15.66 8.88 9.69
CA PHE A 277 15.83 8.96 11.15
C PHE A 277 17.30 9.26 11.52
N GLU A 278 17.51 10.04 12.57
CA GLU A 278 18.86 10.30 13.09
C GLU A 278 19.41 9.04 13.76
N ARG A 279 20.56 8.54 13.27
CA ARG A 279 21.30 7.38 13.81
C ARG A 279 20.55 6.04 13.78
N ASP A 280 19.52 5.90 12.93
CA ASP A 280 18.87 4.62 12.68
C ASP A 280 18.65 4.40 11.18
N VAL A 281 19.67 3.86 10.52
CA VAL A 281 19.66 3.64 9.06
C VAL A 281 18.93 2.36 8.66
N ASP A 282 18.90 1.35 9.53
CA ASP A 282 18.36 0.02 9.25
C ASP A 282 16.99 -0.24 9.88
N GLY A 283 16.50 0.69 10.70
CA GLY A 283 15.19 0.60 11.36
C GLY A 283 15.20 -0.28 12.61
N GLU A 284 16.36 -0.46 13.25
CA GLU A 284 16.53 -1.30 14.44
C GLU A 284 15.95 -0.67 15.72
N ARG A 285 15.71 0.64 15.72
CA ARG A 285 15.10 1.41 16.81
C ARG A 285 13.77 2.03 16.41
N VAL A 286 13.38 1.91 15.14
CA VAL A 286 12.07 2.35 14.65
C VAL A 286 11.03 1.28 14.94
N LEU A 287 10.24 1.50 15.99
CA LEU A 287 9.23 0.53 16.45
C LEU A 287 7.98 0.54 15.58
N LEU A 288 7.46 -0.64 15.24
CA LEU A 288 6.23 -0.78 14.46
C LEU A 288 5.03 -0.14 15.15
N ARG A 289 4.95 -0.27 16.48
CA ARG A 289 3.86 0.32 17.26
C ARG A 289 3.71 1.83 17.07
N TRP A 290 4.75 2.55 16.67
CA TRP A 290 4.61 3.98 16.36
C TRP A 290 3.65 4.22 15.20
N PHE A 291 3.61 3.30 14.24
CA PHE A 291 2.86 3.41 13.01
C PHE A 291 1.56 2.63 13.05
N PHE A 292 1.52 1.52 13.78
CA PHE A 292 0.35 0.63 13.74
C PHE A 292 -0.49 0.68 15.00
N GLU A 293 0.02 1.09 16.16
CA GLU A 293 -0.81 1.15 17.38
C GLU A 293 -1.35 2.55 17.66
N ASN A 294 -2.67 2.63 17.87
CA ASN A 294 -3.26 3.84 18.44
C ASN A 294 -3.36 3.71 19.96
N ASN A 295 -2.57 4.49 20.70
CA ASN A 295 -2.55 4.49 22.17
C ASN A 295 -3.68 5.35 22.79
N VAL A 296 -4.61 5.86 21.97
CA VAL A 296 -5.76 6.62 22.45
C VAL A 296 -6.73 5.64 23.13
N LYS A 297 -6.93 5.80 24.44
CA LYS A 297 -7.92 5.01 25.18
C LYS A 297 -9.31 5.23 24.58
N VAL A 298 -9.78 4.28 23.77
CA VAL A 298 -11.17 4.23 23.33
C VAL A 298 -12.02 3.88 24.56
N VAL A 299 -12.74 4.86 25.07
CA VAL A 299 -13.75 4.63 26.11
C VAL A 299 -14.98 4.06 25.41
N GLY A 300 -15.12 2.73 25.45
CA GLY A 300 -16.36 2.02 25.16
C GLY A 300 -16.61 1.69 23.69
N LEU A 301 -16.33 0.44 23.32
CA LEU A 301 -17.28 -0.56 22.80
C LEU A 301 -16.44 -1.81 22.49
N GLY A 302 -16.72 -2.91 23.18
CA GLY A 302 -15.99 -4.17 23.02
C GLY A 302 -16.24 -4.77 21.64
N GLY A 303 -15.32 -4.51 20.70
CA GLY A 303 -15.22 -5.19 19.42
C GLY A 303 -14.06 -6.18 19.46
N ASN A 304 -14.35 -7.45 19.19
CA ASN A 304 -13.40 -8.56 19.27
C ASN A 304 -12.46 -8.56 18.05
N GLY A 305 -11.47 -7.65 18.01
CA GLY A 305 -10.55 -7.44 16.87
C GLY A 305 -9.56 -8.58 16.59
N GLY A 306 -9.50 -9.62 17.43
CA GLY A 306 -8.59 -10.77 17.26
C GLY A 306 -9.00 -11.76 16.15
N GLY A 307 -10.20 -11.64 15.59
CA GLY A 307 -10.71 -12.56 14.55
C GLY A 307 -10.16 -12.30 13.15
N LEU A 308 -9.92 -11.03 12.79
CA LEU A 308 -9.66 -10.61 11.42
C LEU A 308 -8.28 -11.08 10.91
N LEU A 309 -7.25 -11.02 11.76
CA LEU A 309 -5.90 -11.49 11.40
C LEU A 309 -5.83 -13.02 11.23
N LYS A 310 -6.70 -13.79 11.90
CA LYS A 310 -6.84 -15.24 11.68
C LYS A 310 -7.66 -15.58 10.41
N GLY A 311 -8.55 -14.69 9.98
CA GLY A 311 -9.41 -14.85 8.80
C GLY A 311 -8.68 -14.75 7.46
N LEU A 312 -7.50 -14.12 7.43
CA LEU A 312 -6.67 -13.97 6.22
C LEU A 312 -5.97 -15.27 5.76
N GLY A 313 -6.22 -16.40 6.42
CA GLY A 313 -6.08 -17.73 5.79
C GLY A 313 -4.68 -18.15 5.33
N PHE A 314 -3.59 -17.63 5.91
CA PHE A 314 -2.21 -18.00 5.53
C PHE A 314 -1.66 -19.24 6.28
N GLY A 315 -2.54 -20.18 6.67
CA GLY A 315 -2.14 -21.46 7.26
C GLY A 315 -1.64 -22.45 6.20
N GLY A 316 -0.34 -22.74 6.22
CA GLY A 316 0.26 -23.85 5.48
C GLY A 316 -0.30 -25.19 5.94
N GLY A 317 -0.47 -26.11 4.99
CA GLY A 317 -0.92 -27.47 5.25
C GLY A 317 0.05 -28.19 6.20
N GLY A 318 -0.41 -28.42 7.42
CA GLY A 318 0.15 -29.40 8.35
C GLY A 318 -0.58 -30.72 8.15
N GLY A 319 0.19 -31.77 7.89
CA GLY A 319 -0.33 -33.09 7.55
C GLY A 319 -1.17 -33.72 8.65
N GLU A 320 -2.27 -34.33 8.24
CA GLU A 320 -2.89 -35.44 8.95
C GLU A 320 -2.70 -36.68 8.10
N GLY A 321 -2.04 -37.69 8.67
CA GLY A 321 -1.85 -38.99 8.06
C GLY A 321 -3.19 -39.69 7.91
N VAL A 322 -3.48 -40.14 6.70
CA VAL A 322 -4.53 -41.11 6.43
C VAL A 322 -3.91 -42.25 5.63
N GLY A 323 -4.25 -43.47 6.05
CA GLY A 323 -3.56 -44.71 5.73
C GLY A 323 -3.42 -45.04 4.25
N ILE A 324 -2.32 -45.74 3.98
CA ILE A 324 -1.98 -46.35 2.71
C ILE A 324 -2.86 -47.60 2.58
N GLU A 325 -3.79 -47.61 1.62
CA GLU A 325 -4.22 -48.84 0.96
C GLU A 325 -3.75 -48.78 -0.49
N GLU A 326 -2.89 -49.74 -0.83
CA GLU A 326 -2.40 -50.00 -2.18
C GLU A 326 -3.56 -50.37 -3.11
N ILE A 327 -3.69 -49.65 -4.23
CA ILE A 327 -4.29 -50.20 -5.44
C ILE A 327 -3.34 -49.94 -6.61
N ASN A 328 -2.90 -51.05 -7.21
CA ASN A 328 -1.99 -51.12 -8.33
C ASN A 328 -2.56 -50.50 -9.61
N GLY A 329 -1.71 -49.70 -10.26
CA GLY A 329 -1.48 -49.71 -11.71
C GLY A 329 -2.56 -49.12 -12.62
N VAL A 330 -2.29 -47.94 -13.20
CA VAL A 330 -2.26 -47.75 -14.65
C VAL A 330 -1.20 -46.68 -14.96
N GLU A 331 -0.25 -47.04 -15.82
CA GLU A 331 0.80 -46.22 -16.39
C GLU A 331 0.25 -45.49 -17.62
N PHE A 332 0.27 -44.16 -17.65
CA PHE A 332 0.12 -43.38 -18.89
C PHE A 332 1.05 -42.16 -18.87
N GLU A 333 2.10 -42.32 -19.68
CA GLU A 333 2.89 -41.36 -20.45
C GLU A 333 2.95 -39.89 -19.99
N LYS A 334 4.12 -39.56 -19.42
CA LYS A 334 4.76 -38.25 -19.46
C LYS A 334 5.10 -37.89 -20.91
N GLU A 335 4.45 -36.88 -21.50
CA GLU A 335 5.12 -35.97 -22.46
C GLU A 335 4.38 -34.69 -22.91
N GLU A 336 3.25 -34.29 -22.31
CA GLU A 336 2.51 -33.09 -22.77
C GLU A 336 2.54 -31.86 -21.81
N GLU A 337 3.15 -31.98 -20.63
CA GLU A 337 3.13 -30.94 -19.59
C GLU A 337 4.31 -29.96 -19.62
N LYS A 338 5.14 -30.02 -20.68
CA LYS A 338 6.28 -29.10 -20.88
C LYS A 338 6.04 -27.97 -21.88
N ARG A 339 4.88 -27.91 -22.54
CA ARG A 339 4.54 -26.84 -23.52
C ARG A 339 3.42 -25.90 -23.11
N LYS A 340 2.93 -25.98 -21.86
CA LYS A 340 1.91 -25.06 -21.33
C LYS A 340 2.43 -24.04 -20.32
N VAL A 341 3.72 -24.07 -20.00
CA VAL A 341 4.35 -23.17 -19.01
C VAL A 341 5.06 -21.97 -19.67
N GLU A 342 5.00 -21.85 -21.00
CA GLU A 342 5.75 -20.83 -21.76
C GLU A 342 4.86 -19.81 -22.50
N VAL A 343 3.54 -19.77 -22.25
CA VAL A 343 2.60 -18.87 -22.98
C VAL A 343 1.86 -17.87 -22.07
N GLU A 344 2.18 -17.78 -20.77
CA GLU A 344 1.53 -16.82 -19.86
C GLU A 344 2.47 -15.77 -19.23
N MET A 345 3.65 -15.55 -19.81
CA MET A 345 4.56 -14.45 -19.43
C MET A 345 5.19 -13.78 -20.65
N GLU A 346 4.38 -13.28 -21.58
CA GLU A 346 4.82 -12.31 -22.61
C GLU A 346 3.69 -11.31 -22.92
N MET A 347 3.14 -10.68 -21.88
CA MET A 347 2.48 -9.38 -22.05
C MET A 347 3.18 -8.37 -21.15
N GLU A 348 4.46 -8.19 -21.41
CA GLU A 348 5.27 -7.09 -20.87
C GLU A 348 5.76 -6.26 -22.06
N TYR A 349 5.50 -4.94 -21.99
CA TYR A 349 6.08 -3.88 -22.82
C TYR A 349 5.91 -3.96 -24.34
N TYR A 350 4.94 -3.20 -24.86
CA TYR A 350 5.11 -2.56 -26.17
C TYR A 350 5.83 -1.23 -25.96
N ASP A 351 7.05 -1.15 -26.50
CA ASP A 351 7.83 0.08 -26.61
C ASP A 351 7.09 1.10 -27.50
N ILE A 352 6.85 2.30 -26.97
CA ILE A 352 6.04 3.35 -27.61
C ILE A 352 6.73 3.89 -28.88
N GLU A 353 8.05 3.70 -29.04
CA GLU A 353 8.77 4.09 -30.27
C GLU A 353 8.55 3.13 -31.45
N GLU A 354 8.31 1.84 -31.20
CA GLU A 354 8.13 0.86 -32.27
C GLU A 354 6.72 0.94 -32.88
N VAL A 355 5.71 1.24 -32.07
CA VAL A 355 4.32 1.48 -32.52
C VAL A 355 4.20 2.75 -33.37
N ARG A 356 5.05 3.76 -33.15
CA ARG A 356 5.13 4.97 -34.01
C ARG A 356 5.69 4.65 -35.40
N ASN A 357 6.68 3.77 -35.49
CA ASN A 357 7.26 3.37 -36.77
C ASN A 357 6.35 2.40 -37.55
N LEU A 358 5.57 1.57 -36.86
CA LEU A 358 4.57 0.71 -37.50
C LEU A 358 3.41 1.52 -38.09
N ASN A 359 2.94 2.56 -37.39
CA ASN A 359 1.90 3.46 -37.92
C ASN A 359 2.41 4.32 -39.09
N LEU A 360 3.70 4.65 -39.13
CA LEU A 360 4.32 5.33 -40.27
C LEU A 360 4.41 4.40 -41.50
N LEU A 361 4.73 3.11 -41.31
CA LEU A 361 4.75 2.11 -42.38
C LEU A 361 3.35 1.78 -42.91
N ILE A 362 2.36 1.67 -42.04
CA ILE A 362 0.95 1.44 -42.44
C ILE A 362 0.39 2.69 -43.16
N GLY A 363 0.80 3.89 -42.75
CA GLY A 363 0.48 5.14 -43.46
C GLY A 363 1.08 5.20 -44.88
N ILE A 364 2.30 4.71 -45.07
CA ILE A 364 2.94 4.65 -46.40
C ILE A 364 2.29 3.57 -47.27
N ALA A 365 1.94 2.40 -46.72
CA ALA A 365 1.24 1.35 -47.46
C ALA A 365 -0.20 1.76 -47.85
N GLY A 366 -0.91 2.51 -46.99
CA GLY A 366 -2.25 3.02 -47.27
C GLY A 366 -2.29 4.05 -48.42
N VAL A 367 -1.22 4.82 -48.61
CA VAL A 367 -1.11 5.76 -49.75
C VAL A 367 -0.86 5.01 -51.07
N PHE A 368 -0.18 3.86 -51.06
CA PHE A 368 0.02 3.04 -52.27
C PHE A 368 -1.21 2.22 -52.68
N VAL A 369 -2.06 1.80 -51.74
CA VAL A 369 -3.32 1.11 -52.05
C VAL A 369 -4.36 2.09 -52.60
N ALA A 370 -4.41 3.33 -52.10
CA ALA A 370 -5.32 4.35 -52.64
C ALA A 370 -4.95 4.81 -54.06
N ALA A 371 -3.66 4.81 -54.42
CA ALA A 371 -3.20 5.13 -55.78
C ALA A 371 -3.47 4.01 -56.80
N SER A 372 -3.65 2.76 -56.35
CA SER A 372 -3.88 1.60 -57.22
C SER A 372 -5.36 1.38 -57.55
N VAL A 373 -6.28 1.90 -56.73
CA VAL A 373 -7.74 1.82 -56.96
C VAL A 373 -8.26 3.01 -57.79
N ALA A 374 -7.47 4.08 -57.92
CA ALA A 374 -7.83 5.26 -58.72
C ALA A 374 -7.47 5.14 -60.23
N TRP A 375 -6.91 4.02 -60.69
CA TRP A 375 -6.54 3.79 -62.10
C TRP A 375 -7.49 2.82 -62.85
N GLU A 376 -8.54 2.30 -62.21
CA GLU A 376 -9.53 1.40 -62.87
C GLU A 376 -10.94 2.00 -63.06
N VAL A 377 -11.13 3.32 -62.89
CA VAL A 377 -12.45 3.99 -63.13
C VAL A 377 -12.35 5.27 -63.99
N LEU A 378 -11.32 5.42 -64.82
CA LEU A 378 -11.29 6.35 -65.95
C LEU A 378 -10.63 5.65 -67.15
#